data_AF-A0A832EIA6-F1
#
_entry.id   AF-A0A832EIA6-F1
#
_cell.length_a   1.000
_cell.length_b   1.000
_cell.length_c   1.000
_cell.angle_alpha   90.00
_cell.angle_beta   90.00
_cell.angle_gamma   90.00
#
_symmetry.space_group_name_H-M   'P 1'
#
loop_
_entity.id
_entity.type
_entity.pdbx_description
1 polymer ?
#
loop_
_entity_poly.entity_id
_entity_poly.type
_entity_poly.pdbx_seq_one_letter_code
_entity_poly.pdbx_strand_id
1 'polypeptide(L)'
;MQLMKKIGVGVVGLVTAVPSLVWAGGGEKVDQLVIVADTRVISNSFVKYIADLYNTNTLLFAVWAVVLTALYGAFLGFFMDFLMARTGLDLKSRKIVEH
;
A
#
# COMPACT_ATOMS: atom_id res chain seq x y z
N MET A 1 -31.16 30.02 -5.27
CA MET A 1 -29.97 29.45 -4.58
C MET A 1 -29.84 27.93 -4.73
N GLN A 2 -30.92 27.13 -4.69
CA GLN A 2 -30.84 25.66 -4.82
C GLN A 2 -30.40 25.19 -6.23
N LEU A 3 -30.81 25.89 -7.29
CA LEU A 3 -30.45 25.54 -8.67
C LEU A 3 -28.95 25.73 -8.96
N MET A 4 -28.37 26.83 -8.47
CA MET A 4 -26.92 27.11 -8.59
C MET A 4 -26.07 26.09 -7.82
N LYS A 5 -26.56 25.62 -6.66
CA LYS A 5 -25.90 24.53 -5.91
C LYS A 5 -25.96 23.21 -6.66
N LYS A 6 -27.08 22.87 -7.29
CA LYS A 6 -27.21 21.65 -8.13
C LYS A 6 -26.31 21.69 -9.36
N ILE A 7 -26.21 22.85 -10.01
CA ILE A 7 -25.29 23.05 -11.14
C ILE A 7 -23.84 22.95 -10.67
N GLY A 8 -23.49 23.59 -9.55
CA GLY A 8 -22.15 23.50 -8.97
C GLY A 8 -21.75 22.07 -8.60
N VAL A 9 -22.66 21.29 -7.98
CA VAL A 9 -22.43 19.88 -7.67
C VAL A 9 -22.31 19.03 -8.94
N GLY A 10 -23.10 19.33 -9.98
CA GLY A 10 -23.00 18.65 -11.28
C GLY A 10 -21.67 18.91 -11.99
N VAL A 11 -21.18 20.15 -11.95
CA VAL A 11 -19.88 20.54 -12.53
C VAL A 11 -18.73 19.91 -11.76
N VAL A 12 -18.78 19.91 -10.42
CA VAL A 12 -17.78 19.23 -9.60
C VAL A 12 -17.76 17.72 -9.87
N GLY A 13 -18.95 17.09 -9.96
CA GLY A 13 -19.06 15.67 -10.30
C GLY A 13 -18.46 15.33 -11.67
N LEU A 14 -18.72 16.17 -12.67
CA LEU A 14 -18.12 16.02 -14.01
C LEU A 14 -16.61 16.18 -13.98
N VAL A 15 -16.08 17.21 -13.30
CA VAL A 15 -14.63 17.43 -13.18
C VAL A 15 -13.94 16.28 -12.45
N THR A 16 -14.55 15.71 -11.40
CA THR A 16 -14.01 14.53 -10.72
C THR A 16 -14.09 13.25 -11.54
N ALA A 17 -14.96 13.19 -12.55
CA ALA A 17 -15.09 12.07 -13.48
C ALA A 17 -14.22 12.23 -14.74
N VAL A 18 -13.64 13.42 -15.01
CA VAL A 18 -12.72 13.61 -16.14
C VAL A 18 -11.47 12.69 -16.05
N PRO A 19 -10.83 12.48 -14.88
CA PRO A 19 -9.68 11.58 -14.77
C PRO A 19 -9.95 10.14 -15.21
N SER A 20 -11.19 9.64 -15.06
CA SER A 20 -11.53 8.29 -15.51
C SER A 20 -11.65 8.18 -17.04
N LEU A 21 -11.90 9.30 -17.73
CA LEU A 21 -11.88 9.39 -19.20
C LEU A 21 -10.45 9.57 -19.74
N VAL A 22 -9.56 10.18 -18.95
CA VAL A 22 -8.15 10.47 -19.32
C VAL A 22 -7.21 9.29 -19.07
N TRP A 23 -7.67 8.21 -18.43
CA TRP A 23 -6.92 6.94 -18.36
C TRP A 23 -6.71 6.23 -19.72
N ALA A 24 -7.12 6.85 -20.83
CA ALA A 24 -6.87 6.42 -22.20
C ALA A 24 -5.51 6.89 -22.77
N GLY A 25 -4.42 6.65 -22.03
CA GLY A 25 -3.06 6.62 -22.58
C GLY A 25 -2.59 5.22 -23.00
N GLY A 26 -3.32 4.17 -22.61
CA GLY A 26 -3.16 2.81 -23.11
C GLY A 26 -4.33 2.47 -24.03
N GLY A 27 -4.04 2.34 -25.33
CA GLY A 27 -5.04 1.94 -26.32
C GLY A 27 -5.60 0.55 -26.04
N GLU A 28 -6.89 0.37 -26.34
CA GLU A 28 -7.70 -0.84 -26.17
C GLU A 28 -7.68 -1.41 -24.72
N LYS A 29 -8.73 -2.14 -24.32
CA LYS A 29 -8.61 -2.94 -23.11
C LYS A 29 -7.56 -3.99 -23.41
N VAL A 30 -6.33 -3.79 -22.96
CA VAL A 30 -5.28 -4.81 -23.03
C VAL A 30 -5.73 -5.91 -22.08
N ASP A 31 -6.56 -6.83 -22.60
CA ASP A 31 -7.22 -7.89 -21.83
C ASP A 31 -6.20 -8.86 -21.21
N GLN A 32 -4.94 -8.84 -21.65
CA GLN A 32 -3.83 -9.62 -21.09
C GLN A 32 -2.53 -8.82 -21.03
N LEU A 33 -2.43 -7.89 -20.06
CA LEU A 33 -1.13 -7.41 -19.61
C LEU A 33 -0.47 -8.49 -18.75
N VAL A 34 0.48 -9.23 -19.32
CA VAL A 34 1.27 -10.21 -18.57
C VAL A 34 2.45 -9.50 -17.91
N ILE A 35 2.36 -9.31 -16.60
CA ILE A 35 3.42 -8.68 -15.80
C ILE A 35 4.35 -9.79 -15.31
N VAL A 36 5.64 -9.66 -15.63
CA VAL A 36 6.69 -10.62 -15.27
C VAL A 36 7.84 -9.86 -14.63
N ALA A 37 8.38 -10.39 -13.54
CA ALA A 37 9.56 -9.83 -12.90
C ALA A 37 10.82 -10.19 -13.70
N ASP A 38 11.67 -9.19 -14.02
CA ASP A 38 12.97 -9.45 -14.67
C ASP A 38 13.99 -9.95 -13.64
N THR A 39 14.28 -11.25 -13.66
CA THR A 39 15.19 -11.89 -12.69
C THR A 39 16.64 -11.98 -13.16
N ARG A 40 16.97 -11.45 -14.35
CA ARG A 40 18.32 -11.53 -14.95
C ARG A 40 19.30 -10.55 -14.32
N VAL A 41 18.79 -9.41 -13.85
CA VAL A 41 19.60 -8.33 -13.26
C VAL A 41 19.70 -8.43 -11.74
N ILE A 42 19.02 -9.40 -11.12
CA ILE A 42 18.97 -9.55 -9.67
C ILE A 42 20.16 -10.39 -9.19
N SER A 43 21.11 -9.75 -8.52
CA SER A 43 22.28 -10.40 -7.93
C SER A 43 22.02 -11.02 -6.55
N ASN A 44 21.06 -10.47 -5.79
CA ASN A 44 20.73 -10.96 -4.46
C ASN A 44 19.86 -12.24 -4.54
N SER A 45 20.35 -13.34 -4.00
CA SER A 45 19.68 -14.65 -4.07
C SER A 45 18.29 -14.67 -3.45
N PHE A 46 18.07 -13.92 -2.36
CA PHE A 46 16.76 -13.86 -1.69
C PHE A 46 15.76 -13.05 -2.53
N VAL A 47 16.18 -11.90 -3.04
CA VAL A 47 15.32 -11.08 -3.92
C VAL A 47 15.00 -11.83 -5.20
N LYS A 48 15.98 -12.57 -5.74
CA LYS A 48 15.80 -13.42 -6.92
C LYS A 48 14.76 -14.51 -6.66
N TYR A 49 14.84 -15.19 -5.52
CA TYR A 49 13.85 -16.19 -5.10
C TYR A 49 12.43 -15.62 -5.06
N ILE A 50 12.24 -14.46 -4.44
CA ILE A 50 10.92 -13.81 -4.37
C ILE A 50 10.42 -13.39 -5.77
N ALA A 51 11.31 -12.91 -6.63
CA ALA A 51 10.97 -12.55 -8.01
C ALA A 51 10.62 -13.78 -8.87
N ASP A 52 11.35 -14.89 -8.69
CA ASP A 52 11.04 -16.16 -9.36
C ASP A 52 9.70 -16.73 -8.87
N LEU A 53 9.37 -16.60 -7.58
CA LEU A 53 8.05 -16.96 -7.05
C LEU A 53 6.91 -16.14 -7.67
N TYR A 54 7.09 -14.84 -7.87
CA TYR A 54 6.11 -14.00 -8.54
C TYR A 54 5.77 -14.54 -9.94
N ASN A 55 6.78 -15.01 -10.67
CA ASN A 55 6.64 -15.56 -12.02
C ASN A 55 6.11 -17.00 -12.07
N THR A 56 6.36 -17.82 -11.04
CA THR A 56 6.11 -19.28 -11.08
C THR A 56 4.98 -19.75 -10.18
N ASN A 57 4.77 -19.11 -9.03
CA ASN A 57 3.77 -19.50 -8.03
C ASN A 57 3.25 -18.27 -7.26
N THR A 58 2.24 -17.62 -7.83
CA THR A 58 1.65 -16.39 -7.29
C THR A 58 1.01 -16.59 -5.90
N LEU A 59 0.50 -17.79 -5.59
CA LEU A 59 -0.08 -18.08 -4.27
C LEU A 59 1.01 -18.04 -3.20
N LEU A 60 2.13 -18.73 -3.43
CA LEU A 60 3.23 -18.75 -2.48
C LEU A 60 3.86 -17.36 -2.34
N PHE A 61 3.95 -16.59 -3.43
CA PHE A 61 4.35 -15.18 -3.39
C PHE A 61 3.41 -14.34 -2.49
N ALA A 62 2.09 -14.50 -2.64
CA ALA A 62 1.11 -13.79 -1.82
C ALA A 62 1.22 -14.14 -0.33
N VAL A 63 1.45 -15.41 0.00
CA VAL A 63 1.69 -15.85 1.38
C VAL A 63 2.92 -15.16 1.96
N TRP A 64 4.03 -15.12 1.21
CA TRP A 64 5.23 -14.39 1.62
C TRP A 64 4.96 -12.91 1.85
N ALA A 65 4.21 -12.25 0.97
CA ALA A 65 3.86 -10.85 1.11
C ALA A 65 3.09 -10.57 2.41
N VAL A 66 2.11 -11.41 2.75
CA VAL A 66 1.33 -11.29 4.00
C VAL A 66 2.23 -11.52 5.22
N VAL A 67 3.02 -12.59 5.22
CA VAL A 67 3.91 -12.92 6.35
C VAL A 67 4.94 -11.83 6.59
N LEU A 68 5.61 -11.35 5.54
CA LEU A 68 6.61 -10.28 5.67
C LEU A 68 5.96 -8.99 6.17
N THR A 69 4.76 -8.64 5.68
CA THR A 69 4.04 -7.45 6.15
C THR A 69 3.72 -7.53 7.64
N ALA A 70 3.19 -8.68 8.09
CA ALA A 70 2.89 -8.90 9.51
C ALA A 70 4.15 -8.85 10.39
N LEU A 71 5.24 -9.49 9.95
CA LEU A 71 6.51 -9.50 10.66
C LEU A 71 7.13 -8.11 10.76
N TYR A 72 7.19 -7.35 9.66
CA TYR A 72 7.72 -5.99 9.66
C TYR A 72 6.85 -5.06 10.50
N GLY A 73 5.52 -5.19 10.44
CA GLY A 73 4.61 -4.42 11.28
C GLY A 73 4.85 -4.66 12.77
N ALA A 74 4.93 -5.94 13.17
CA ALA A 74 5.22 -6.31 14.56
C ALA A 74 6.63 -5.84 15.00
N PHE A 75 7.63 -6.00 14.14
CA PHE A 75 9.00 -5.55 14.41
C PHE A 75 9.07 -4.03 14.59
N LEU A 76 8.44 -3.25 13.71
CA LEU A 76 8.41 -1.79 13.82
C LEU A 76 7.65 -1.33 15.06
N GLY A 77 6.55 -1.98 15.41
CA GLY A 77 5.81 -1.70 16.64
C GLY A 77 6.68 -1.94 17.88
N PHE A 78 7.32 -3.11 17.96
CA PHE A 78 8.26 -3.42 19.03
C PHE A 78 9.44 -2.44 19.10
N PHE A 79 10.00 -2.10 17.94
CA PHE A 79 11.11 -1.16 17.85
C PHE A 79 10.71 0.25 18.33
N MET A 80 9.49 0.69 18.02
CA MET A 80 8.95 1.96 18.51
C MET A 80 8.78 1.94 20.02
N ASP A 81 8.18 0.89 20.59
CA ASP A 81 8.03 0.73 22.04
C ASP A 81 9.38 0.80 22.75
N PHE A 82 10.41 0.18 22.16
CA PHE A 82 11.77 0.19 22.66
C PHE A 82 12.44 1.58 22.62
N LEU A 83 12.18 2.37 21.58
CA LEU A 83 12.64 3.76 21.52
C LEU A 83 11.92 4.64 22.54
N MET A 84 10.58 4.53 22.61
CA MET A 84 9.76 5.31 23.54
C MET A 84 10.18 5.10 25.00
N ALA A 85 10.44 3.84 25.39
CA ALA A 85 10.92 3.49 26.73
C ALA A 85 12.26 4.17 27.09
N ARG A 86 13.14 4.43 26.11
CA ARG A 86 14.41 5.14 26.36
C ARG A 86 14.28 6.66 26.38
N THR A 87 13.27 7.21 25.74
CA THR A 87 13.02 8.66 25.69
C THR A 87 12.27 9.18 26.91
N GLY A 88 11.86 8.31 27.84
CA GLY A 88 11.10 8.70 29.04
C GLY A 88 9.59 8.86 28.82
N LEU A 89 9.09 8.59 27.61
CA LEU A 89 7.68 8.51 27.27
C LEU A 89 7.19 7.07 27.43
N ASP A 90 7.16 6.57 28.67
CA ASP A 90 6.61 5.24 28.96
C ASP A 90 5.10 5.33 29.20
N LEU A 91 4.32 4.95 28.19
CA LEU A 91 2.86 4.90 28.25
C LEU A 91 2.32 3.61 28.89
N LYS A 92 3.19 2.69 29.35
CA LYS A 92 2.77 1.42 29.96
C LYS A 92 2.08 1.59 31.31
N SER A 93 2.38 2.67 32.04
CA SER A 93 1.71 3.01 33.30
C SER A 93 0.96 4.34 33.16
N ARG A 94 -0.33 4.27 32.84
CA ARG A 94 -1.19 5.44 32.95
C ARG A 94 -1.55 5.62 34.42
N LYS A 95 -0.83 6.49 35.15
CA LYS A 95 -1.43 7.10 36.34
C LYS A 95 -2.47 8.07 35.79
N ILE A 96 -3.75 7.70 35.82
CA ILE A 96 -4.85 8.61 35.47
C ILE A 96 -4.80 9.72 36.52
N VAL A 97 -4.13 10.83 36.19
CA VAL A 97 -4.17 12.05 36.99
C VAL A 97 -5.47 12.75 36.57
N GLU A 98 -6.60 12.23 37.05
CA GLU A 98 -7.86 12.96 37.10
C GLU A 98 -7.84 13.80 38.38
N HIS A 99 -7.39 15.05 38.23
CA HIS A 99 -7.69 16.17 39.12
C HIS A 99 -8.06 17.37 38.23
#